data_AF-A0A955F0Q7-F1
#
_entry.id   AF-A0A955F0Q7-F1
#
_cell.length_a   1.000
_cell.length_b   1.000
_cell.length_c   1.000
_cell.angle_alpha   90.00
_cell.angle_beta   90.00
_cell.angle_gamma   90.00
#
_symmetry.space_group_name_H-M   'P 1'
#
loop_
_entity.id
_entity.type
_entity.pdbx_description
1 polymer ?
#
loop_
_entity_poly.entity_id
_entity_poly.type
_entity_poly.pdbx_seq_one_letter_code
_entity_poly.pdbx_strand_id
1 'polypeptide(L)'
;RYIEQFPRAGEIVLFDRSWYNRALVEPVMGFCTPRQYREFMKTVNEHEESFVSDGKTQLIKLYFSVTKAEQARRFARRKHDPLRAWKLSEVDLQAQDLWTEFTEKKFELLKKTHTKINPWHVIRSDQKPLARLETIKLILRTVRYKGRSRSLDYKPKTDIVIPGDVEAKRMRKLFLASGNYDD
;
A
#
# COMPACT_ATOMS: atom_id res chain seq x y z
N ARG A 1 7.36 6.78 18.01
CA ARG A 1 8.10 6.60 16.72
C ARG A 1 7.40 7.17 15.48
N TYR A 2 6.23 6.67 15.03
CA TYR A 2 5.66 7.18 13.75
C TYR A 2 5.02 8.57 13.91
N ILE A 3 4.32 8.80 15.02
CA ILE A 3 3.67 10.08 15.34
C ILE A 3 4.69 11.22 15.43
N GLU A 4 5.89 10.95 15.96
CA GLU A 4 6.98 11.93 16.02
C GLU A 4 7.44 12.44 14.64
N GLN A 5 7.12 11.70 13.58
CA GLN A 5 7.47 12.04 12.20
C GLN A 5 6.30 12.67 11.44
N PHE A 6 5.20 12.99 12.11
CA PHE A 6 4.04 13.59 11.43
C PHE A 6 4.35 14.99 10.91
N PRO A 7 3.74 15.38 9.77
CA PRO A 7 4.00 16.67 9.17
C PRO A 7 3.53 17.80 10.10
N ARG A 8 4.31 18.87 10.15
CA ARG A 8 3.88 20.19 10.63
C ARG A 8 3.19 20.95 9.49
N ALA A 9 2.64 22.12 9.82
CA ALA A 9 1.98 22.96 8.83
C ALA A 9 2.91 23.28 7.64
N GLY A 10 2.46 22.92 6.43
CA GLY A 10 3.22 23.13 5.19
C GLY A 10 4.20 22.01 4.82
N GLU A 11 4.37 21.00 5.66
CA GLU A 11 5.26 19.88 5.37
C GLU A 11 4.55 18.76 4.60
N ILE A 12 5.33 18.06 3.76
CA ILE A 12 4.92 16.81 3.12
C ILE A 12 5.86 15.74 3.63
N VAL A 13 5.31 14.75 4.34
CA VAL A 13 6.08 13.60 4.83
C VAL A 13 5.72 12.36 4.01
N LEU A 14 6.75 11.67 3.49
CA LEU A 14 6.60 10.42 2.75
C LEU A 14 7.10 9.27 3.62
N PHE A 15 6.19 8.35 3.95
CA PHE A 15 6.50 7.13 4.66
C PHE A 15 6.91 6.02 3.68
N ASP A 16 8.22 5.76 3.54
CA ASP A 16 8.72 4.53 2.90
C ASP A 16 8.53 3.36 3.88
N ARG A 17 7.38 2.69 3.73
CA ARG A 17 6.70 1.89 4.76
C ARG A 17 6.16 2.74 5.92
N SER A 18 5.21 2.20 6.66
CA SER A 18 4.50 2.93 7.71
C SER A 18 4.12 1.99 8.87
N TRP A 19 3.23 2.45 9.76
CA TRP A 19 2.64 1.62 10.82
C TRP A 19 1.96 0.34 10.29
N TYR A 20 1.60 0.31 9.01
CA TYR A 20 1.06 -0.88 8.34
C TYR A 20 2.02 -2.07 8.21
N ASN A 21 3.30 -1.94 8.60
CA ASN A 21 4.15 -3.11 8.82
C ASN A 21 3.47 -4.15 9.73
N ARG A 22 2.77 -3.68 10.77
CA ARG A 22 2.02 -4.52 11.72
C ARG A 22 0.85 -5.29 11.07
N ALA A 23 0.33 -4.83 9.93
CA ALA A 23 -0.76 -5.48 9.22
C ALA A 23 -0.31 -6.41 8.09
N LEU A 24 0.94 -6.31 7.64
CA LEU A 24 1.42 -7.01 6.45
C LEU A 24 2.67 -7.86 6.74
N VAL A 25 3.84 -7.23 6.86
CA VAL A 25 5.11 -7.95 6.97
C VAL A 25 5.25 -8.66 8.30
N GLU A 26 4.94 -7.97 9.40
CA GLU A 26 5.17 -8.51 10.73
C GLU A 26 4.38 -9.78 11.06
N PRO A 27 3.07 -9.89 10.74
CA PRO A 27 2.33 -11.13 11.01
C PRO A 27 2.74 -12.28 10.10
N VAL A 28 3.21 -12.03 8.87
CA VAL A 28 3.69 -13.08 7.94
C VAL A 28 5.04 -13.61 8.38
N MET A 29 5.93 -12.72 8.83
CA MET A 29 7.30 -13.05 9.23
C MET A 29 7.45 -13.44 10.70
N GLY A 30 6.35 -13.46 11.47
CA GLY A 30 6.39 -13.78 12.90
C GLY A 30 7.01 -12.69 13.80
N PHE A 31 7.15 -11.45 13.31
CA PHE A 31 7.69 -10.32 14.10
C PHE A 31 6.68 -9.70 15.07
N CYS A 32 5.42 -10.13 15.00
CA CYS A 32 4.41 -9.76 15.98
C CYS A 32 3.55 -10.97 16.35
N THR A 33 3.04 -10.96 17.58
CA THR A 33 2.09 -11.96 18.06
C THR A 33 0.72 -11.79 17.38
N PRO A 34 -0.10 -12.84 17.26
CA PRO A 34 -1.47 -12.72 16.76
C PRO A 34 -2.32 -11.71 17.54
N ARG A 35 -2.06 -11.56 18.84
CA ARG A 35 -2.73 -10.55 19.69
C ARG A 35 -2.36 -9.13 19.25
N GLN A 36 -1.08 -8.84 19.04
CA GLN A 36 -0.62 -7.52 18.58
C GLN A 36 -1.18 -7.17 17.20
N TYR A 37 -1.22 -8.14 16.28
CA TYR A 37 -1.85 -7.96 14.97
C TYR A 37 -3.34 -7.59 15.10
N ARG A 38 -4.10 -8.36 15.88
CA ARG A 38 -5.54 -8.11 16.07
C ARG A 38 -5.81 -6.75 16.70
N GLU A 39 -5.03 -6.39 17.72
CA GLU A 39 -5.16 -5.09 18.39
C GLU A 39 -4.89 -3.94 17.41
N PHE A 40 -3.80 -4.02 16.64
CA PHE A 40 -3.51 -3.02 15.61
C PHE A 40 -4.64 -2.91 14.58
N MET A 41 -5.14 -4.03 14.07
CA MET A 41 -6.21 -4.04 13.07
C MET A 41 -7.53 -3.50 13.62
N LYS A 42 -7.73 -3.51 14.94
CA LYS A 42 -8.91 -2.95 15.61
C LYS A 42 -8.79 -1.43 15.75
N THR A 43 -7.62 -0.92 16.13
CA THR A 43 -7.45 0.49 16.50
C THR A 43 -6.93 1.39 15.38
N VAL A 44 -6.33 0.83 14.32
CA VAL A 44 -5.64 1.63 13.28
C VAL A 44 -6.55 2.66 12.61
N ASN A 45 -7.83 2.35 12.38
CA ASN A 45 -8.76 3.28 11.75
C ASN A 45 -9.07 4.48 12.66
N GLU A 46 -9.30 4.23 13.95
CA GLU A 46 -9.54 5.28 14.96
C GLU A 46 -8.30 6.19 15.09
N HIS A 47 -7.11 5.58 15.08
CA HIS A 47 -5.86 6.34 15.06
C HIS A 47 -5.74 7.21 13.81
N GLU A 48 -6.04 6.69 12.63
CA GLU A 48 -6.01 7.47 11.39
C GLU A 48 -7.00 8.63 11.41
N GLU A 49 -8.23 8.37 11.85
CA GLU A 49 -9.28 9.38 11.96
C GLU A 49 -8.89 10.48 12.96
N SER A 50 -8.23 10.13 14.06
CA SER A 50 -7.85 11.10 15.09
C SER A 50 -7.01 12.26 14.55
N PHE A 51 -6.03 11.99 13.68
CA PHE A 51 -5.11 13.02 13.19
C PHE A 51 -5.54 13.66 11.86
N VAL A 52 -6.48 13.08 11.12
CA VAL A 52 -7.07 13.72 9.92
C VAL A 52 -8.35 14.50 10.23
N SER A 53 -8.89 14.36 11.44
CA SER A 53 -10.17 14.96 11.87
C SER A 53 -10.22 16.49 11.75
N ASP A 54 -9.06 17.17 11.83
CA ASP A 54 -8.97 18.63 11.70
C ASP A 54 -9.14 19.15 10.26
N GLY A 55 -9.18 18.25 9.27
CA GLY A 55 -9.29 18.56 7.84
C GLY A 55 -8.07 19.27 7.24
N LYS A 56 -7.01 19.49 8.02
CA LYS A 56 -5.75 20.11 7.57
C LYS A 56 -4.73 19.05 7.18
N THR A 57 -4.70 17.94 7.91
CA THR A 57 -3.83 16.81 7.58
C THR A 57 -4.49 15.89 6.55
N GLN A 58 -3.82 15.66 5.42
CA GLN A 58 -4.28 14.74 4.38
C GLN A 58 -3.46 13.45 4.42
N LEU A 59 -4.14 12.32 4.63
CA LEU A 59 -3.54 10.99 4.56
C LEU A 59 -3.80 10.36 3.18
N ILE A 60 -2.73 10.04 2.45
CA ILE A 60 -2.82 9.31 1.17
C ILE A 60 -2.17 7.94 1.34
N LYS A 61 -2.98 6.88 1.35
CA LYS A 61 -2.52 5.49 1.48
C LYS A 61 -2.32 4.84 0.12
N LEU A 62 -1.08 4.41 -0.16
CA LEU A 62 -0.65 3.88 -1.45
C LEU A 62 -0.10 2.47 -1.28
N TYR A 63 -0.66 1.49 -2.00
CA TYR A 63 -0.15 0.13 -2.05
C TYR A 63 0.37 -0.18 -3.45
N PHE A 64 1.68 -0.32 -3.63
CA PHE A 64 2.27 -0.69 -4.91
C PHE A 64 2.19 -2.20 -5.11
N SER A 65 1.24 -2.65 -5.92
CA SER A 65 1.05 -4.06 -6.24
C SER A 65 1.91 -4.43 -7.45
N VAL A 66 2.76 -5.44 -7.29
CA VAL A 66 3.54 -6.04 -8.37
C VAL A 66 3.01 -7.46 -8.60
N THR A 67 3.10 -7.99 -9.81
CA THR A 67 2.78 -9.41 -10.06
C THR A 67 3.89 -10.33 -9.54
N LYS A 68 3.55 -11.57 -9.15
CA LYS A 68 4.51 -12.58 -8.66
C LYS A 68 5.66 -12.81 -9.66
N ALA A 69 5.34 -12.85 -10.94
CA ALA A 69 6.31 -13.01 -12.03
C ALA A 69 7.24 -11.79 -12.14
N GLU A 70 6.69 -10.57 -12.08
CA GLU A 70 7.50 -9.35 -12.16
C GLU A 70 8.37 -9.16 -10.91
N GLN A 71 7.89 -9.56 -9.73
CA GLN A 71 8.70 -9.55 -8.51
C GLN A 71 9.92 -10.48 -8.65
N ALA A 72 9.70 -11.72 -9.06
CA ALA A 72 10.78 -12.69 -9.31
C ALA A 72 11.79 -12.16 -10.34
N ARG A 73 11.31 -11.61 -11.47
CA ARG A 73 12.18 -10.99 -12.49
C ARG A 73 13.02 -9.86 -11.91
N ARG A 74 12.44 -9.02 -11.05
CA ARG A 74 13.16 -7.91 -10.40
C ARG A 74 14.22 -8.40 -9.43
N PHE A 75 13.96 -9.47 -8.68
CA PHE A 75 14.94 -10.05 -7.78
C PHE A 75 16.10 -10.69 -8.52
N ALA A 76 15.82 -11.48 -9.57
CA ALA A 76 16.86 -12.04 -10.44
C ALA A 76 17.76 -10.95 -11.00
N ARG A 77 17.18 -9.85 -11.50
CA ARG A 77 17.99 -8.71 -12.00
C ARG A 77 18.83 -8.05 -10.90
N ARG A 78 18.30 -7.87 -9.68
CA ARG A 78 19.05 -7.24 -8.58
C ARG A 78 20.26 -8.07 -8.15
N LYS A 79 20.15 -9.41 -8.20
CA LYS A 79 21.24 -10.33 -7.85
C LYS A 79 22.49 -10.12 -8.71
N HIS A 80 22.30 -9.69 -9.96
CA HIS A 80 23.37 -9.50 -10.94
C HIS A 80 23.70 -8.03 -11.23
N ASP A 81 23.12 -7.08 -10.47
CA ASP A 81 23.30 -5.64 -10.66
C ASP A 81 24.04 -5.05 -9.45
N PRO A 82 25.35 -4.73 -9.55
CA PRO A 82 26.15 -4.22 -8.45
C PRO A 82 25.59 -2.94 -7.82
N LEU A 83 24.88 -2.12 -8.59
CA LEU A 83 24.29 -0.87 -8.11
C LEU A 83 22.98 -1.09 -7.33
N ARG A 84 22.43 -2.30 -7.37
CA ARG A 84 21.12 -2.63 -6.78
C ARG A 84 21.13 -3.85 -5.86
N ALA A 85 22.24 -4.57 -5.77
CA ALA A 85 22.38 -5.77 -4.93
C ALA A 85 22.03 -5.50 -3.47
N TRP A 86 22.40 -4.33 -2.93
CA TRP A 86 22.10 -3.90 -1.57
C TRP A 86 20.59 -3.78 -1.26
N LYS A 87 19.71 -3.76 -2.28
CA LYS A 87 18.25 -3.70 -2.12
C LYS A 87 17.58 -5.07 -1.96
N LEU A 88 18.36 -6.15 -1.81
CA LEU A 88 17.85 -7.48 -1.51
C LEU A 88 17.97 -7.72 -0.01
N SER A 89 16.83 -7.90 0.64
CA SER A 89 16.78 -8.37 2.03
C SER A 89 16.36 -9.84 2.09
N GLU A 90 16.66 -10.50 3.20
CA GLU A 90 16.20 -11.87 3.47
C GLU A 90 14.67 -11.97 3.45
N VAL A 91 13.99 -10.95 3.98
CA VAL A 91 12.52 -10.80 3.93
C VAL A 91 12.02 -10.78 2.48
N ASP A 92 12.73 -10.10 1.58
CA ASP A 92 12.35 -10.05 0.17
C ASP A 92 12.44 -11.44 -0.49
N LEU A 93 13.46 -12.23 -0.15
CA LEU A 93 13.62 -13.59 -0.69
C LEU A 93 12.49 -14.51 -0.22
N GLN A 94 12.17 -14.47 1.08
CA GLN A 94 11.09 -15.28 1.66
C GLN A 94 9.70 -14.85 1.18
N ALA A 95 9.51 -13.58 0.79
CA ALA A 95 8.23 -13.08 0.31
C ALA A 95 7.74 -13.75 -1.00
N GLN A 96 8.64 -14.33 -1.79
CA GLN A 96 8.27 -15.07 -3.00
C GLN A 96 7.60 -16.41 -2.66
N ASP A 97 8.09 -17.08 -1.62
CA ASP A 97 7.58 -18.35 -1.12
C ASP A 97 6.30 -18.13 -0.31
N LEU A 98 6.28 -17.10 0.54
CA LEU A 98 5.14 -16.69 1.38
C LEU A 98 4.09 -15.83 0.62
N TRP A 99 4.04 -15.98 -0.71
CA TRP A 99 3.21 -15.13 -1.56
C TRP A 99 1.71 -15.21 -1.19
N THR A 100 1.24 -16.40 -0.81
CA THR A 100 -0.17 -16.63 -0.45
C THR A 100 -0.51 -15.89 0.83
N GLU A 101 0.32 -16.02 1.85
CA GLU A 101 0.18 -15.39 3.17
C GLU A 101 0.20 -13.86 3.04
N PHE A 102 1.12 -13.31 2.23
CA PHE A 102 1.13 -11.88 1.92
C PHE A 102 -0.13 -11.43 1.19
N THR A 103 -0.66 -12.26 0.28
CA THR A 103 -1.88 -11.96 -0.46
C THR A 103 -3.09 -11.95 0.47
N GLU A 104 -3.20 -12.88 1.41
CA GLU A 104 -4.24 -12.92 2.43
C GLU A 104 -4.16 -11.71 3.37
N LYS A 105 -2.97 -11.37 3.87
CA LYS A 105 -2.80 -10.18 4.73
C LYS A 105 -3.09 -8.88 3.99
N LYS A 106 -2.73 -8.77 2.70
CA LYS A 106 -3.15 -7.64 1.86
C LYS A 106 -4.67 -7.54 1.78
N PHE A 107 -5.37 -8.66 1.58
CA PHE A 107 -6.83 -8.67 1.51
C PHE A 107 -7.46 -8.21 2.82
N GLU A 108 -7.05 -8.77 3.96
CA GLU A 108 -7.54 -8.37 5.28
C GLU A 108 -7.25 -6.89 5.60
N LEU A 109 -6.06 -6.41 5.23
CA LEU A 109 -5.69 -5.00 5.33
C LEU A 109 -6.65 -4.12 4.55
N LEU A 110 -6.88 -4.42 3.26
CA LEU A 110 -7.77 -3.62 2.42
C LEU A 110 -9.22 -3.69 2.92
N LYS A 111 -9.69 -4.88 3.29
CA LYS A 111 -11.06 -5.11 3.80
C LYS A 111 -11.35 -4.30 5.06
N LYS A 112 -10.41 -4.25 6.00
CA LYS A 112 -10.63 -3.60 7.31
C LYS A 112 -10.26 -2.12 7.34
N THR A 113 -9.28 -1.69 6.56
CA THR A 113 -8.67 -0.35 6.69
C THR A 113 -8.89 0.56 5.49
N HIS A 114 -9.56 0.09 4.44
CA HIS A 114 -10.09 0.98 3.41
C HIS A 114 -11.39 1.62 3.91
N THR A 115 -11.35 2.92 4.20
CA THR A 115 -12.54 3.68 4.62
C THR A 115 -12.82 4.81 3.64
N LYS A 116 -14.03 5.38 3.69
CA LYS A 116 -14.38 6.55 2.86
C LYS A 116 -13.52 7.77 3.20
N ILE A 117 -13.14 7.91 4.48
CA ILE A 117 -12.32 9.01 4.99
C ILE A 117 -10.86 8.82 4.57
N ASN A 118 -10.33 7.61 4.79
CA ASN A 118 -8.93 7.26 4.52
C ASN A 118 -8.86 6.09 3.51
N PRO A 119 -9.08 6.35 2.21
CA PRO A 119 -9.10 5.31 1.21
C PRO A 119 -7.69 4.80 0.86
N TRP A 120 -7.58 3.48 0.69
CA TRP A 120 -6.45 2.84 0.03
C TRP A 120 -6.50 3.00 -1.49
N HIS A 121 -5.36 3.27 -2.10
CA HIS A 121 -5.16 3.24 -3.55
C HIS A 121 -4.11 2.17 -3.90
N VAL A 122 -4.54 1.15 -4.63
CA VAL A 122 -3.69 0.06 -5.10
C VAL A 122 -3.13 0.43 -6.47
N ILE A 123 -1.82 0.60 -6.57
CA ILE A 123 -1.11 1.01 -7.78
C ILE A 123 -0.50 -0.21 -8.45
N ARG A 124 -0.95 -0.58 -9.66
CA ARG A 124 -0.29 -1.59 -10.47
C ARG A 124 1.09 -1.09 -10.90
N SER A 125 2.12 -1.76 -10.40
CA SER A 125 3.49 -1.22 -10.39
C SER A 125 4.47 -1.98 -11.27
N ASP A 126 3.98 -2.90 -12.12
CA ASP A 126 4.81 -3.70 -13.04
C ASP A 126 5.61 -2.80 -13.99
N GLN A 127 4.98 -1.75 -14.52
CA GLN A 127 5.64 -0.70 -15.30
C GLN A 127 5.96 0.51 -14.41
N LYS A 128 7.22 0.63 -13.98
CA LYS A 128 7.64 1.69 -13.03
C LYS A 128 7.33 3.12 -13.52
N PRO A 129 7.63 3.53 -14.77
CA PRO A 129 7.36 4.90 -15.22
C PRO A 129 5.87 5.24 -15.15
N LEU A 130 5.02 4.31 -15.59
CA LEU A 130 3.57 4.47 -15.56
C LEU A 130 3.04 4.57 -14.13
N ALA A 131 3.47 3.67 -13.24
CA ALA A 131 3.08 3.69 -11.84
C ALA A 131 3.46 5.00 -11.14
N ARG A 132 4.65 5.54 -11.43
CA ARG A 132 5.09 6.84 -10.90
C ARG A 132 4.21 7.98 -11.40
N LEU A 133 3.98 8.05 -12.71
CA LEU A 133 3.16 9.08 -13.33
C LEU A 133 1.74 9.09 -12.75
N GLU A 134 1.10 7.92 -12.70
CA GLU A 134 -0.27 7.80 -12.23
C GLU A 134 -0.39 8.04 -10.71
N THR A 135 0.64 7.70 -9.93
CA THR A 135 0.71 8.08 -8.51
C THR A 135 0.82 9.59 -8.32
N ILE A 136 1.66 10.27 -9.12
CA ILE A 136 1.79 11.73 -9.05
C ILE A 136 0.45 12.38 -9.42
N LYS A 137 -0.23 11.91 -10.48
CA LYS A 137 -1.58 12.38 -10.83
C LYS A 137 -2.56 12.20 -9.68
N LEU A 138 -2.54 11.05 -9.01
CA LEU A 138 -3.39 10.79 -7.84
C LEU A 138 -3.15 11.83 -6.74
N ILE A 139 -1.89 12.05 -6.34
CA ILE A 139 -1.53 13.01 -5.29
C ILE A 139 -1.99 14.43 -5.67
N LEU A 140 -1.68 14.87 -6.89
CA LEU A 140 -2.07 16.20 -7.40
C LEU A 140 -3.59 16.34 -7.56
N ARG A 141 -4.31 15.24 -7.75
CA ARG A 141 -5.77 15.23 -7.80
C ARG A 141 -6.39 15.38 -6.41
N THR A 142 -5.82 14.70 -5.42
CA THR A 142 -6.32 14.67 -4.03
C THR A 142 -6.16 16.02 -3.35
N VAL A 143 -4.99 16.65 -3.49
CA VAL A 143 -4.68 17.92 -2.81
C VAL A 143 -5.16 19.12 -3.63
N ARG A 144 -5.82 20.08 -2.98
CA ARG A 144 -6.11 21.39 -3.58
C ARG A 144 -4.92 22.32 -3.44
N TYR A 145 -4.47 22.93 -4.54
CA TYR A 145 -3.34 23.85 -4.56
C TYR A 145 -3.56 24.98 -5.57
N LYS A 146 -2.93 26.14 -5.33
CA LYS A 146 -2.94 27.29 -6.24
C LYS A 146 -2.02 27.04 -7.44
N GLY A 147 -2.33 27.61 -8.59
CA GLY A 147 -1.50 27.45 -9.80
C GLY A 147 -1.65 26.09 -10.50
N ARG A 148 -2.69 25.33 -10.18
CA ARG A 148 -3.01 24.08 -10.88
C ARG A 148 -3.30 24.36 -12.36
N SER A 149 -2.48 23.78 -13.25
CA SER A 149 -2.70 23.88 -14.70
C SER A 149 -4.05 23.29 -15.08
N ARG A 150 -4.78 23.96 -15.98
CA ARG A 150 -6.06 23.45 -16.52
C ARG A 150 -5.88 22.65 -17.80
N SER A 151 -4.70 22.68 -18.42
CA SER A 151 -4.41 21.95 -19.66
C SER A 151 -3.99 20.50 -19.43
N LEU A 152 -3.64 20.12 -18.20
CA LEU A 152 -3.16 18.79 -17.86
C LEU A 152 -4.28 17.90 -17.32
N ASP A 153 -4.29 16.64 -17.75
CA ASP A 153 -5.17 15.62 -17.19
C ASP A 153 -4.55 14.98 -15.95
N TYR A 154 -5.19 15.21 -14.80
CA TYR A 154 -4.83 14.65 -13.52
C TYR A 154 -5.70 13.45 -13.11
N LYS A 155 -6.60 12.98 -13.98
CA LYS A 155 -7.39 11.78 -13.70
C LYS A 155 -6.45 10.56 -13.80
N PRO A 156 -6.24 9.81 -12.70
CA PRO A 156 -5.45 8.60 -12.79
C PRO A 156 -6.17 7.56 -13.64
N LYS A 157 -5.41 6.78 -14.39
CA LYS A 157 -5.92 5.63 -15.13
C LYS A 157 -6.44 4.57 -14.16
N THR A 158 -7.69 4.16 -14.31
CA THR A 158 -8.38 3.26 -13.37
C THR A 158 -7.91 1.81 -13.43
N ASP A 159 -7.26 1.40 -14.52
CA ASP A 159 -6.60 0.11 -14.66
C ASP A 159 -5.22 0.08 -13.96
N ILE A 160 -4.66 1.24 -13.61
CA ILE A 160 -3.39 1.38 -12.88
C ILE A 160 -3.62 1.74 -11.42
N VAL A 161 -4.50 2.70 -11.13
CA VAL A 161 -4.85 3.16 -9.78
C VAL A 161 -6.21 2.62 -9.41
N ILE A 162 -6.23 1.58 -8.60
CA ILE A 162 -7.44 0.83 -8.24
C ILE A 162 -7.85 1.21 -6.82
N PRO A 163 -9.11 1.63 -6.58
CA PRO A 163 -9.62 1.81 -5.23
C PRO A 163 -9.51 0.52 -4.41
N GLY A 164 -9.15 0.65 -3.12
CA GLY A 164 -8.94 -0.51 -2.26
C GLY A 164 -10.16 -1.44 -2.13
N ASP A 165 -11.38 -0.90 -2.14
CA ASP A 165 -12.60 -1.72 -2.11
C ASP A 165 -12.79 -2.53 -3.41
N VAL A 166 -12.47 -1.95 -4.57
CA VAL A 166 -12.52 -2.62 -5.88
C VAL A 166 -11.50 -3.76 -5.94
N GLU A 167 -10.27 -3.52 -5.47
CA GLU A 167 -9.26 -4.57 -5.40
C GLU A 167 -9.65 -5.65 -4.38
N ALA A 168 -10.17 -5.29 -3.20
CA ALA A 168 -10.64 -6.27 -2.21
C ALA A 168 -11.76 -7.16 -2.78
N LYS A 169 -12.75 -6.59 -3.49
CA LYS A 169 -13.81 -7.34 -4.18
C LYS A 169 -13.22 -8.31 -5.22
N ARG A 170 -12.21 -7.88 -5.97
CA ARG A 170 -11.51 -8.73 -6.94
C ARG A 170 -10.77 -9.87 -6.24
N MET A 171 -10.05 -9.60 -5.15
CA MET A 171 -9.33 -10.60 -4.38
C MET A 171 -10.28 -11.64 -3.77
N ARG A 172 -11.43 -11.21 -3.21
CA ARG A 172 -12.46 -12.14 -2.70
C ARG A 172 -12.93 -13.12 -3.78
N LYS A 173 -13.21 -12.64 -4.99
CA LYS A 173 -13.58 -13.51 -6.12
C LYS A 173 -12.49 -14.52 -6.46
N LEU A 174 -11.23 -14.11 -6.42
CA LEU A 174 -10.09 -14.99 -6.70
C LEU A 174 -9.96 -16.07 -5.62
N PHE A 175 -10.12 -15.73 -4.34
CA PHE A 175 -10.04 -16.71 -3.25
C PHE A 175 -11.18 -17.73 -3.27
N LEU A 176 -12.41 -17.28 -3.56
CA LEU A 176 -13.55 -18.18 -3.74
C LEU A 176 -13.32 -19.14 -4.91
N ALA A 177 -12.78 -18.65 -6.03
CA ALA A 177 -12.47 -19.49 -7.18
C ALA A 177 -11.33 -20.49 -6.92
N SER A 178 -10.43 -20.20 -5.98
CA SER A 178 -9.31 -21.09 -5.63
C SER A 178 -9.62 -22.03 -4.46
N GLY A 179 -10.82 -21.98 -3.87
CA GLY A 179 -11.20 -22.81 -2.71
C GLY A 179 -10.49 -22.44 -1.40
N ASN A 180 -9.91 -21.24 -1.30
CA ASN A 180 -9.09 -20.80 -0.16
C ASN A 180 -9.84 -19.82 0.76
N TYR A 181 -11.17 -19.78 0.74
CA TYR A 181 -11.96 -18.86 1.57
C TYR A 181 -13.30 -19.48 1.95
N ASP A 182 -13.46 -19.77 3.24
CA ASP A 182 -14.75 -20.06 3.86
C ASP A 182 -15.29 -18.75 4.47
N ASP A 183 -16.57 -18.45 4.22
CA ASP A 183 -17.26 -17.19 4.56
C ASP A 183 -17.32 -16.89 6.07
#